data_AF-A0A8K0G2L2-F1
#
_entry.id   AF-A0A8K0G2L2-F1
#
_cell.length_a   1.000
_cell.length_b   1.000
_cell.length_c   1.000
_cell.angle_alpha   90.00
_cell.angle_beta   90.00
_cell.angle_gamma   90.00
#
_symmetry.space_group_name_H-M   'P 1'
#
loop_
_entity.id
_entity.type
_entity.pdbx_description
1 polymer ?
#
loop_
_entity_poly.entity_id
_entity_poly.type
_entity_poly.pdbx_seq_one_letter_code
_entity_poly.pdbx_strand_id
1 'polypeptide(L)'
;HVLKLFDSILYIFPVRGDSYLPNDQDFSLIEKKKRRMKRVEVPKEWDKLILTAREKPSPFEVVNLTQESFFNIKAATEKYFLKLAKPFIKIKSIKQLLIEAGVPTLR
;
A
#
# COMPACT_ATOMS: atom_id res chain seq x y z
N HIS A 1 21.84 6.22 0.84
CA HIS A 1 22.15 5.50 2.08
C HIS A 1 22.66 6.49 3.14
N VAL A 2 21.81 7.42 3.61
CA VAL A 2 22.23 8.57 4.46
C VAL A 2 22.49 8.15 5.91
N LEU A 3 21.80 7.12 6.39
CA LEU A 3 21.91 6.63 7.78
C LEU A 3 22.91 5.49 7.97
N LYS A 4 23.53 4.96 6.90
CA LYS A 4 24.46 3.81 6.96
C LYS A 4 23.97 2.61 7.81
N LEU A 5 22.65 2.38 7.85
CA LEU A 5 22.03 1.36 8.69
C LEU A 5 22.18 -0.07 8.15
N PHE A 6 22.30 -0.26 6.84
CA PHE A 6 22.37 -1.57 6.20
C PHE A 6 23.57 -1.68 5.25
N ASP A 7 24.26 -2.82 5.21
CA ASP A 7 25.36 -3.01 4.27
C ASP A 7 24.85 -3.29 2.83
N SER A 8 23.69 -3.93 2.73
CA SER A 8 22.95 -4.13 1.48
C SER A 8 21.44 -4.23 1.71
N ILE A 9 20.66 -3.86 0.68
CA ILE A 9 19.20 -3.99 0.64
C ILE A 9 18.84 -4.78 -0.62
N LEU A 10 18.26 -5.97 -0.44
CA LEU A 10 17.64 -6.73 -1.52
C LEU A 10 16.15 -6.38 -1.61
N TYR A 11 15.76 -5.75 -2.70
CA TYR A 11 14.37 -5.41 -3.00
C TYR A 11 13.84 -6.34 -4.09
N ILE A 12 12.90 -7.21 -3.77
CA ILE A 12 12.30 -8.13 -4.74
C ILE A 12 10.98 -7.52 -5.22
N PHE A 13 10.81 -7.39 -6.53
CA PHE A 13 9.53 -6.97 -7.12
C PHE A 13 8.60 -8.18 -7.16
N PRO A 14 7.47 -8.16 -6.41
CA PRO A 14 6.54 -9.28 -6.43
C PRO A 14 5.94 -9.46 -7.83
N VAL A 15 5.82 -10.70 -8.29
CA VAL A 15 5.09 -11.00 -9.52
C VAL A 15 3.59 -10.80 -9.23
N ARG A 16 2.84 -10.35 -10.24
CA ARG A 16 1.39 -10.18 -10.09
C ARG A 16 0.75 -11.49 -9.64
N GLY A 17 0.10 -11.48 -8.49
CA GLY A 17 -0.57 -12.65 -7.91
C GLY A 17 0.12 -13.20 -6.66
N ASP A 18 1.40 -12.89 -6.41
CA ASP A 18 2.16 -13.52 -5.32
C ASP A 18 1.86 -12.98 -3.92
N SER A 19 1.18 -11.84 -3.81
CA SER A 19 0.95 -11.23 -2.50
C SER A 19 -0.12 -11.95 -1.68
N TYR A 20 -1.02 -12.73 -2.32
CA TYR A 20 -2.15 -13.50 -1.75
C TYR A 20 -2.55 -13.01 -0.34
N LEU A 21 -2.89 -11.73 -0.26
CA LEU A 21 -3.03 -11.12 1.05
C LEU A 21 -4.37 -11.61 1.62
N PRO A 22 -4.45 -11.95 2.92
CA PRO A 22 -5.71 -12.37 3.52
C PRO A 22 -6.84 -11.35 3.31
N ASN A 23 -6.49 -10.06 3.21
CA ASN A 23 -7.44 -8.97 2.94
C ASN A 23 -8.07 -9.01 1.52
N ASP A 24 -7.49 -9.74 0.57
CA ASP A 24 -8.07 -9.90 -0.78
C ASP A 24 -9.45 -10.55 -0.71
N GLN A 25 -9.67 -11.43 0.28
CA GLN A 25 -10.98 -12.03 0.55
C GLN A 25 -11.98 -10.99 1.06
N ASP A 26 -11.56 -10.11 1.97
CA ASP A 26 -12.40 -9.06 2.53
C ASP A 26 -12.81 -8.04 1.44
N PHE A 27 -11.87 -7.62 0.59
CA PHE A 27 -12.18 -6.75 -0.55
C PHE A 27 -13.14 -7.41 -1.54
N SER A 28 -13.02 -8.72 -1.73
CA SER A 28 -13.95 -9.48 -2.59
C SER A 28 -15.39 -9.46 -2.06
N LEU A 29 -15.58 -9.49 -0.73
CA LEU A 29 -16.92 -9.39 -0.11
C LEU A 29 -17.52 -8.00 -0.29
N ILE A 30 -16.73 -6.95 -0.06
CA ILE A 30 -17.13 -5.54 -0.24
C ILE A 30 -17.53 -5.29 -1.71
N GLU A 31 -16.72 -5.76 -2.66
CA GLU A 31 -17.00 -5.61 -4.09
C GLU A 31 -18.26 -6.37 -4.51
N LYS A 32 -18.49 -7.59 -3.99
CA LYS A 32 -19.74 -8.34 -4.21
C LYS A 32 -20.97 -7.58 -3.69
N LYS A 33 -20.88 -6.96 -2.51
CA LYS A 33 -21.97 -6.16 -1.92
C LYS A 33 -22.25 -4.91 -2.75
N LYS A 34 -21.19 -4.20 -3.15
CA LYS A 34 -21.24 -3.02 -4.02
C LYS A 34 -21.97 -3.29 -5.33
N ARG A 35 -21.65 -4.40 -6.02
CA ARG A 35 -22.31 -4.77 -7.28
C ARG A 35 -23.83 -5.00 -7.15
N ARG A 36 -24.32 -5.31 -5.94
CA ARG A 36 -25.75 -5.52 -5.67
C ARG A 36 -26.48 -4.23 -5.27
N MET A 37 -25.76 -3.17 -4.90
CA MET A 37 -26.34 -1.86 -4.61
C MET A 37 -26.47 -1.03 -5.88
N LYS A 38 -27.56 -0.25 -5.97
CA LYS A 38 -27.89 0.55 -7.17
C LYS A 38 -26.85 1.62 -7.49
N ARG A 39 -26.28 2.26 -6.46
CA ARG A 39 -25.17 3.23 -6.55
C ARG A 39 -24.72 3.62 -5.13
N VAL A 40 -23.48 4.07 -4.99
CA VAL A 40 -22.95 4.67 -3.76
C VAL A 40 -22.45 6.06 -4.14
N GLU A 41 -23.08 7.11 -3.61
CA GLU A 41 -22.84 8.50 -4.02
C GLU A 41 -22.20 9.32 -2.91
N VAL A 42 -22.43 8.97 -1.64
CA VAL A 42 -21.87 9.69 -0.48
C VAL A 42 -20.95 8.81 0.38
N PRO A 43 -19.93 9.39 1.04
CA PRO A 43 -19.02 8.64 1.91
C PRO A 43 -19.73 7.80 2.99
N LYS A 44 -20.80 8.32 3.60
CA LYS A 44 -21.58 7.60 4.62
C LYS A 44 -22.25 6.33 4.09
N GLU A 45 -22.53 6.26 2.80
CA GLU A 45 -23.08 5.04 2.19
C GLU A 45 -21.98 3.97 2.00
N TRP A 46 -20.73 4.38 1.79
CA TRP A 46 -19.60 3.46 1.82
C TRP A 46 -19.43 2.84 3.20
N ASP A 47 -19.55 3.63 4.27
CA ASP A 47 -19.49 3.11 5.64
C ASP A 47 -20.55 2.01 5.86
N LYS A 48 -21.81 2.29 5.49
CA LYS A 48 -22.92 1.32 5.59
C LYS A 48 -22.69 0.08 4.73
N LEU A 49 -22.17 0.26 3.52
CA LEU A 49 -21.87 -0.85 2.61
C LEU A 49 -20.80 -1.75 3.20
N ILE A 50 -19.71 -1.18 3.70
CA ILE A 50 -18.60 -1.92 4.30
C ILE A 50 -19.08 -2.65 5.56
N LEU A 51 -19.78 -1.97 6.48
CA LEU A 51 -20.35 -2.60 7.69
C LEU A 51 -21.19 -3.84 7.34
N THR A 52 -21.98 -3.79 6.27
CA THR A 52 -22.90 -4.87 5.87
C THR A 52 -22.33 -5.85 4.83
N ALA A 53 -21.05 -5.72 4.47
CA ALA A 53 -20.42 -6.55 3.45
C ALA A 53 -20.04 -7.95 3.96
N ARG A 54 -19.76 -8.10 5.25
CA ARG A 54 -19.44 -9.38 5.91
C ARG A 54 -20.50 -9.71 6.94
N GLU A 55 -21.12 -10.88 6.80
CA GLU A 55 -22.16 -11.34 7.73
C GLU A 55 -21.63 -12.39 8.72
N LYS A 56 -20.67 -13.21 8.29
CA LYS A 56 -19.97 -14.22 9.11
C LYS A 56 -18.45 -14.05 8.99
N PRO A 57 -17.67 -14.26 10.06
CA PRO A 57 -18.09 -14.57 11.43
C PRO A 57 -18.68 -13.36 12.18
N SER A 58 -18.34 -12.14 11.78
CA SER A 58 -18.91 -10.89 12.30
C SER A 58 -18.87 -9.80 11.22
N PRO A 59 -19.65 -8.72 11.35
CA PRO A 59 -19.52 -7.52 10.51
C PRO A 59 -18.10 -6.94 10.50
N PHE A 60 -17.82 -6.10 9.49
CA PHE A 60 -16.63 -5.24 9.54
C PHE A 60 -16.85 -4.12 10.55
N GLU A 61 -15.76 -3.61 11.10
CA GLU A 61 -15.75 -2.37 11.88
C GLU A 61 -15.29 -1.23 10.97
N VAL A 62 -16.05 -0.14 10.91
CA VAL A 62 -15.69 1.04 10.13
C VAL A 62 -15.32 2.16 11.09
N VAL A 63 -14.06 2.56 11.07
CA VAL A 63 -13.52 3.67 11.86
C VAL A 63 -13.28 4.86 10.94
N ASN A 64 -14.01 5.95 11.18
CA ASN A 64 -13.82 7.20 10.44
C ASN A 64 -12.62 7.96 11.03
N LEU A 65 -11.52 7.98 10.29
CA LEU A 65 -10.27 8.64 10.69
C LEU A 65 -10.23 10.09 10.21
N THR A 66 -9.68 10.98 11.04
CA THR A 66 -9.36 12.37 10.67
C THR A 66 -7.92 12.48 10.18
N GLN A 67 -7.58 13.60 9.52
CA GLN A 67 -6.22 13.84 9.03
C GLN A 67 -5.15 13.73 10.14
N GLU A 68 -5.51 14.09 11.37
CA GLU A 68 -4.66 14.02 12.56
C GLU A 68 -4.31 12.59 12.96
N SER A 69 -5.12 11.61 12.55
CA SER A 69 -4.87 10.19 12.80
C SER A 69 -3.76 9.63 11.89
N PHE A 70 -3.37 10.34 10.83
CA PHE A 70 -2.40 9.86 9.86
C PHE A 70 -0.99 10.41 10.15
N PHE A 71 -0.01 9.51 10.19
CA PHE A 71 1.38 9.90 10.35
C PHE A 71 1.90 10.58 9.08
N ASN A 72 2.42 11.80 9.23
CA ASN A 72 2.98 12.55 8.11
C ASN A 72 4.41 12.06 7.77
N ILE A 73 4.46 11.01 6.95
CA ILE A 73 5.72 10.42 6.47
C ILE A 73 6.58 11.47 5.76
N LYS A 74 5.98 12.38 4.98
CA LYS A 74 6.72 13.42 4.25
C LYS A 74 7.50 14.31 5.21
N ALA A 75 6.84 14.87 6.22
CA ALA A 75 7.50 15.70 7.22
C ALA A 75 8.57 14.93 8.01
N ALA A 76 8.30 13.67 8.35
CA ALA A 76 9.24 12.82 9.08
C ALA A 76 10.50 12.48 8.26
N THR A 77 10.38 12.38 6.93
CA THR A 77 11.46 11.91 6.04
C THR A 77 12.20 13.05 5.35
N GLU A 78 11.62 14.25 5.25
CA GLU A 78 12.22 15.36 4.49
C GLU A 78 13.62 15.76 4.98
N LYS A 79 13.90 15.62 6.29
CA LYS A 79 15.23 15.89 6.85
C LYS A 79 16.29 14.86 6.43
N TYR A 80 15.88 13.63 6.15
CA TYR A 80 16.80 12.50 5.94
C TYR A 80 17.01 12.15 4.47
N PHE A 81 16.10 12.54 3.59
CA PHE A 81 16.15 12.20 2.17
C PHE A 81 16.20 13.45 1.30
N LEU A 82 17.20 13.50 0.42
CA LEU A 82 17.29 14.55 -0.59
C LEU A 82 16.08 14.49 -1.53
N LYS A 83 15.60 15.66 -1.95
CA LYS A 83 14.62 15.81 -3.04
C LYS A 83 15.28 15.46 -4.38
N LEU A 84 15.74 14.23 -4.54
CA LEU A 84 16.31 13.76 -5.80
C LEU A 84 15.19 13.57 -6.81
N ALA A 85 15.42 14.02 -8.04
CA ALA A 85 14.60 13.62 -9.17
C ALA A 85 14.59 12.09 -9.24
N LYS A 86 13.42 11.47 -9.47
CA LYS A 86 13.31 10.03 -9.67
C LYS A 86 14.40 9.61 -10.67
N PRO A 87 15.37 8.76 -10.30
CA PRO A 87 16.33 8.27 -11.27
C PRO A 87 15.55 7.61 -12.39
N PHE A 88 15.93 7.89 -13.64
CA PHE A 88 15.25 7.33 -14.81
C PHE A 88 15.60 5.85 -14.93
N ILE A 89 14.93 5.02 -14.14
CA ILE A 89 15.10 3.57 -14.13
C ILE A 89 14.01 2.98 -15.03
N LYS A 90 14.40 2.22 -16.05
CA LYS A 90 13.47 1.43 -16.86
C LYS A 90 13.04 0.19 -16.05
N ILE A 91 11.98 0.33 -15.25
CA ILE A 91 11.51 -0.69 -14.28
C ILE A 91 10.84 -1.92 -14.94
N LYS A 92 10.53 -1.89 -16.24
CA LYS A 92 9.59 -2.83 -16.87
C LYS A 92 9.98 -4.33 -16.85
N SER A 93 11.20 -4.70 -16.47
CA SER A 93 11.68 -6.10 -16.52
C SER A 93 12.51 -6.55 -15.32
N ILE A 94 12.64 -5.73 -14.27
CA ILE A 94 13.53 -6.03 -13.14
C ILE A 94 12.77 -6.86 -12.09
N LYS A 95 13.28 -8.06 -11.77
CA LYS A 95 12.71 -8.94 -10.73
C LYS A 95 13.23 -8.60 -9.33
N GLN A 96 14.44 -8.06 -9.24
CA GLN A 96 15.08 -7.72 -7.98
C GLN A 96 16.05 -6.55 -8.17
N LEU A 97 16.20 -5.72 -7.14
CA LEU A 97 17.15 -4.62 -7.08
C LEU A 97 18.00 -4.81 -5.81
N LEU A 98 19.30 -4.99 -5.99
CA LEU A 98 20.26 -5.00 -4.89
C LEU A 98 20.90 -3.62 -4.77
N ILE A 99 20.81 -3.02 -3.59
CA ILE A 99 21.42 -1.72 -3.28
C ILE A 99 22.50 -1.97 -2.24
N GLU A 100 23.77 -1.84 -2.62
CA GLU A 100 24.91 -1.97 -1.71
C GLU A 100 25.37 -0.60 -1.22
N ALA A 101 25.96 -0.54 -0.02
CA ALA A 101 26.37 0.71 0.63
C ALA A 101 27.51 1.49 -0.06
N GLY A 102 27.99 1.06 -1.24
CA GLY A 102 29.09 1.68 -1.98
C GLY A 102 28.78 2.15 -3.41
N VAL A 103 27.87 1.49 -4.14
CA VAL A 103 27.53 1.83 -5.54
C VAL A 103 26.11 1.32 -5.85
N PRO A 104 25.18 2.14 -6.37
CA PRO A 104 23.91 1.63 -6.86
C PRO A 104 24.16 0.85 -8.16
N THR A 105 24.18 -0.48 -8.10
CA THR A 105 24.44 -1.34 -9.27
C THR A 105 23.15 -2.06 -9.68
N LEU A 106 22.68 -1.82 -10.89
CA LEU A 106 21.54 -2.54 -11.49
C LEU A 106 22.04 -3.91 -11.99
N ARG A 107 21.50 -5.02 -11.48
CA ARG A 107 21.67 -6.36 -12.03
C ARG A 107 20.33 -6.92 -12.48
#